data_AF-A0A972CXM1-F1
#
_entry.id   AF-A0A972CXM1-F1
#
_cell.length_a   1.000
_cell.length_b   1.000
_cell.length_c   1.000
_cell.angle_alpha   90.00
_cell.angle_beta   90.00
_cell.angle_gamma   90.00
#
_symmetry.space_group_name_H-M   'P 1'
#
loop_
_entity.id
_entity.type
_entity.pdbx_description
1 polymer ?
#
loop_
_entity_poly.entity_id
_entity_poly.type
_entity_poly.pdbx_seq_one_letter_code
_entity_poly.pdbx_strand_id
1 'polypeptide(L)'
;MAKKLKDYIKYLSNINTESLSEEERVKVTADLLIKIGFFAHERLIHLLVTITFAVLTILSLILVFISGSIATYALVILFLVLLIPYIRHYYILENGVQKLYEEYDRLR
;
A
#
# COMPACT_ATOMS: atom_id res chain seq x y z
N MET A 1 -6.61 9.01 0.60
CA MET A 1 -7.05 7.96 1.55
C MET A 1 -6.32 7.97 2.89
N ALA A 2 -4.99 8.13 2.90
CA ALA A 2 -4.18 8.11 4.12
C ALA A 2 -4.64 9.09 5.23
N LYS A 3 -5.22 10.25 4.90
CA LYS A 3 -5.72 11.22 5.89
C LYS A 3 -6.92 10.70 6.70
N LYS A 4 -7.94 10.13 6.01
CA LYS A 4 -9.11 9.50 6.65
C LYS A 4 -8.74 8.30 7.52
N LEU A 5 -7.71 7.54 7.10
CA LEU A 5 -7.15 6.45 7.88
C LEU A 5 -6.49 6.97 9.17
N LYS A 6 -5.66 8.01 9.06
CA LYS A 6 -5.01 8.64 10.22
C LYS A 6 -6.01 9.20 11.20
N ASP A 7 -7.08 9.82 10.71
CA ASP A 7 -8.15 10.39 11.54
C ASP A 7 -8.94 9.27 12.24
N TYR A 8 -9.17 8.13 11.58
CA TYR A 8 -9.81 6.96 12.18
C TYR A 8 -8.92 6.26 13.21
N ILE A 9 -7.64 6.05 12.91
CA ILE A 9 -6.66 5.52 13.89
C ILE A 9 -6.58 6.44 15.12
N LYS A 10 -6.58 7.76 14.91
CA LYS A 10 -6.59 8.73 16.01
C LYS A 10 -7.88 8.68 16.84
N TYR A 11 -9.01 8.40 16.21
CA TYR A 11 -10.27 8.14 16.91
C TYR A 11 -10.17 6.86 17.76
N LEU A 12 -9.67 5.77 17.18
CA LEU A 12 -9.49 4.49 17.89
C LEU A 12 -8.45 4.57 19.03
N SER A 13 -7.36 5.30 18.84
CA SER A 13 -6.33 5.49 19.86
C SER A 13 -6.81 6.33 21.05
N ASN A 14 -7.82 7.17 20.83
CA ASN A 14 -8.39 8.04 21.86
C ASN A 14 -9.63 7.43 22.55
N ILE A 15 -10.15 6.30 22.05
CA ILE A 15 -11.22 5.58 22.74
C ILE A 15 -10.61 4.82 23.92
N ASN A 16 -11.21 4.98 25.09
CA ASN A 16 -10.87 4.17 26.26
C ASN A 16 -11.48 2.77 26.08
N THR A 17 -10.64 1.79 25.75
CA THR A 17 -11.07 0.42 25.42
C THR A 17 -11.88 -0.23 26.54
N GLU A 18 -11.64 0.16 27.79
CA GLU A 18 -12.31 -0.35 28.99
C GLU A 18 -13.74 0.19 29.19
N SER A 19 -14.12 1.29 28.52
CA SER A 19 -15.46 1.88 28.63
C SER A 19 -16.41 1.51 27.49
N LEU A 20 -15.94 0.74 26.50
CA LEU A 20 -16.76 0.34 25.36
C LEU A 20 -17.70 -0.80 25.74
N SER A 21 -18.97 -0.69 25.35
CA SER A 21 -19.90 -1.82 25.35
C SER A 21 -19.42 -2.90 24.37
N GLU A 22 -19.69 -4.18 24.67
CA GLU A 22 -19.37 -5.29 23.77
C GLU A 22 -19.98 -5.12 22.36
N GLU A 23 -21.17 -4.51 22.26
CA GLU A 23 -21.79 -4.21 20.96
C GLU A 23 -21.01 -3.14 20.16
N GLU A 24 -20.42 -2.16 20.84
CA GLU A 24 -19.62 -1.10 20.22
C GLU A 24 -18.26 -1.64 19.79
N ARG A 25 -17.64 -2.50 20.60
CA ARG A 25 -16.40 -3.21 20.22
C ARG A 25 -16.61 -4.00 18.93
N VAL A 26 -17.66 -4.80 18.84
CA VAL A 26 -17.95 -5.61 17.64
C VAL A 26 -18.11 -4.74 16.39
N LYS A 27 -18.84 -3.62 16.47
CA LYS A 27 -19.02 -2.69 15.34
C LYS A 27 -17.69 -2.07 14.90
N VAL A 28 -16.91 -1.58 15.85
CA VAL A 28 -15.62 -0.92 15.58
C VAL A 28 -14.63 -1.90 14.94
N THR A 29 -14.58 -3.14 15.43
CA THR A 29 -13.71 -4.19 14.92
C THR A 29 -14.13 -4.63 13.52
N ALA A 30 -15.44 -4.73 13.24
CA ALA A 30 -15.96 -5.02 11.91
C ALA A 30 -15.58 -3.93 10.89
N ASP A 31 -15.74 -2.65 11.26
CA ASP A 31 -15.33 -1.51 10.42
C ASP A 31 -13.82 -1.49 10.18
N LEU A 32 -13.02 -1.86 11.18
CA LEU A 32 -11.57 -1.96 11.06
C LEU A 32 -11.16 -3.04 10.07
N LEU A 33 -11.78 -4.23 10.12
CA LEU A 33 -11.54 -5.33 9.18
C LEU A 33 -11.88 -4.94 7.74
N ILE A 34 -13.02 -4.26 7.53
CA ILE A 34 -13.40 -3.75 6.20
C ILE A 34 -12.33 -2.81 5.66
N LYS A 35 -11.84 -1.87 6.49
CA LYS A 35 -10.80 -0.92 6.10
C LYS A 35 -9.48 -1.63 5.80
N ILE A 36 -9.04 -2.56 6.64
CA ILE A 36 -7.87 -3.40 6.40
C ILE A 36 -7.99 -4.10 5.03
N GLY A 37 -9.17 -4.64 4.72
CA GLY A 37 -9.46 -5.26 3.42
C GLY A 37 -9.25 -4.33 2.23
N PHE A 38 -9.75 -3.09 2.29
CA PHE A 38 -9.54 -2.10 1.23
C PHE A 38 -8.06 -1.77 1.01
N PHE A 39 -7.31 -1.55 2.10
CA PHE A 39 -5.87 -1.27 1.99
C PHE A 39 -5.06 -2.48 1.53
N ALA A 40 -5.47 -3.70 1.92
CA ALA A 40 -4.87 -4.93 1.42
C ALA A 40 -5.07 -5.08 -0.09
N HIS A 41 -6.27 -4.78 -0.59
CA HIS A 41 -6.55 -4.81 -2.03
C HIS A 41 -5.71 -3.77 -2.79
N GLU A 42 -5.64 -2.53 -2.31
CA GLU A 42 -4.85 -1.48 -2.95
C GLU A 42 -3.35 -1.86 -3.02
N ARG A 43 -2.79 -2.41 -1.93
CA ARG A 43 -1.40 -2.91 -1.93
C ARG A 43 -1.17 -4.01 -2.95
N LEU A 44 -2.09 -4.97 -3.07
CA LEU A 44 -1.97 -6.08 -4.02
C LEU A 44 -1.94 -5.57 -5.46
N ILE A 45 -2.83 -4.64 -5.80
CA ILE A 45 -2.84 -4.03 -7.13
C ILE A 45 -1.56 -3.24 -7.39
N HIS A 46 -1.09 -2.46 -6.41
CA HIS A 46 0.18 -1.72 -6.55
C HIS A 46 1.38 -2.66 -6.70
N LEU A 47 1.41 -3.77 -5.98
CA LEU A 47 2.46 -4.79 -6.12
C LEU A 47 2.43 -5.40 -7.52
N LEU A 48 1.26 -5.78 -8.03
CA LEU A 48 1.10 -6.36 -9.35
C LEU A 48 1.60 -5.41 -10.45
N VAL A 49 1.20 -4.14 -10.37
CA VAL A 49 1.62 -3.12 -11.32
C VAL A 49 3.13 -2.87 -11.22
N THR A 50 3.69 -2.82 -10.00
CA THR A 50 5.14 -2.61 -9.78
C THR A 50 5.97 -3.77 -10.34
N ILE A 51 5.54 -5.02 -10.11
CA ILE A 51 6.19 -6.21 -10.67
C ILE A 51 6.13 -6.18 -12.19
N THR A 52 4.99 -5.78 -12.76
CA THR A 52 4.84 -5.65 -14.21
C THR A 52 5.84 -4.64 -14.78
N PHE A 53 5.96 -3.45 -14.18
CA PHE A 53 6.96 -2.46 -14.59
C PHE A 53 8.40 -2.93 -14.40
N ALA A 54 8.69 -3.66 -13.31
CA ALA A 54 10.01 -4.22 -13.08
C ALA A 54 10.40 -5.22 -14.18
N VAL A 55 9.48 -6.12 -14.55
CA VAL A 55 9.69 -7.08 -15.66
C VAL A 55 9.87 -6.35 -16.98
N LEU A 56 9.03 -5.36 -17.29
CA LEU A 56 9.16 -4.56 -18.50
C LEU A 56 10.50 -3.80 -18.55
N THR A 57 10.99 -3.32 -17.40
CA THR A 57 12.30 -2.66 -17.31
C THR A 57 13.43 -3.63 -17.66
N ILE A 58 13.39 -4.86 -17.13
CA ILE A 58 14.38 -5.90 -17.43
C ILE A 58 14.34 -6.28 -18.92
N LEU A 59 13.14 -6.46 -19.49
CA LEU A 59 12.99 -6.73 -20.93
C LEU A 59 13.55 -5.58 -21.77
N SER A 60 13.32 -4.34 -21.35
CA SER A 60 13.83 -3.14 -22.02
C SER A 60 15.35 -3.04 -21.94
N LEU A 61 15.96 -3.44 -20.82
CA LEU A 61 17.41 -3.56 -20.68
C LEU A 61 17.98 -4.60 -21.66
N ILE A 62 17.32 -5.75 -21.82
CA ILE A 62 17.72 -6.75 -22.83
C ILE A 62 17.65 -6.15 -24.24
N LEU A 63 16.59 -5.40 -24.56
CA LEU A 63 16.47 -4.70 -25.84
C LEU A 63 17.56 -3.65 -26.08
N VAL A 64 18.08 -3.02 -25.03
CA VAL A 64 19.24 -2.12 -25.13
C VAL A 64 20.47 -2.88 -25.63
N PHE A 65 20.74 -4.09 -25.13
CA PHE A 65 21.87 -4.89 -25.61
C PHE A 65 21.73 -5.38 -27.05
N ILE A 66 20.49 -5.58 -27.53
CA ILE A 66 20.22 -6.05 -28.90
C ILE A 66 20.24 -4.88 -29.90
N SER A 67 19.53 -3.79 -29.59
CA SER A 67 19.31 -2.67 -30.52
C SER A 67 20.29 -1.52 -30.34
N GLY A 68 20.73 -1.22 -29.11
CA GLY A 68 21.61 -0.10 -28.80
C GLY A 68 21.07 1.29 -29.19
N SER A 69 19.79 1.43 -29.51
CA SER A 69 19.21 2.69 -30.00
C SER A 69 18.87 3.67 -28.86
N ILE A 70 18.97 4.96 -29.12
CA ILE A 70 18.59 6.02 -28.16
C ILE A 70 17.16 5.83 -27.65
N ALA A 71 16.25 5.32 -28.49
CA ALA A 71 14.88 5.04 -28.10
C ALA A 71 14.77 3.97 -26.99
N THR A 72 15.57 2.89 -27.04
CA THR A 72 15.53 1.85 -26.00
C THR A 72 16.12 2.33 -24.68
N TYR A 73 17.16 3.18 -24.71
CA TYR A 73 17.66 3.84 -23.50
C TYR A 73 16.62 4.78 -22.87
N ALA A 74 15.93 5.58 -23.68
CA ALA A 74 14.86 6.47 -23.20
C ALA A 74 13.72 5.67 -22.57
N LEU A 75 13.37 4.52 -23.14
CA LEU A 75 12.33 3.62 -22.65
C LEU A 75 12.70 3.00 -21.29
N VAL A 76 13.96 2.58 -21.10
CA VAL A 76 14.47 2.13 -19.78
C VAL A 76 14.38 3.25 -18.75
N ILE A 77 14.83 4.47 -19.08
CA ILE A 77 14.78 5.62 -18.16
C ILE A 77 13.33 5.93 -17.77
N LEU A 78 12.40 5.90 -18.72
CA LEU A 78 10.98 6.12 -18.46
C LEU A 78 10.44 5.12 -17.42
N PHE A 79 10.71 3.82 -17.59
CA PHE A 79 10.26 2.81 -16.63
C PHE A 79 10.95 2.93 -15.27
N LEU A 80 12.24 3.30 -15.22
CA LEU A 80 12.93 3.55 -13.95
C LEU A 80 12.32 4.74 -13.19
N VAL A 81 12.03 5.84 -13.88
CA VAL A 81 11.37 7.02 -13.28
C VAL A 81 9.99 6.67 -12.76
N LEU A 82 9.24 5.84 -13.48
CA LEU A 82 7.94 5.34 -13.02
C LEU A 82 8.07 4.38 -11.82
N LEU A 83 9.13 3.57 -11.73
CA LEU A 83 9.29 2.61 -10.63
C LEU A 83 9.38 3.30 -9.25
N ILE A 84 10.05 4.46 -9.18
CA ILE A 84 10.29 5.21 -7.94
C ILE A 84 8.99 5.56 -7.20
N PRO A 85 8.01 6.27 -7.79
CA PRO A 85 6.76 6.60 -7.11
C PRO A 85 5.94 5.35 -6.76
N TYR A 86 5.99 4.30 -7.60
CA TYR A 86 5.28 3.05 -7.32
C TYR A 86 5.83 2.33 -6.08
N ILE A 87 7.16 2.22 -5.96
CA ILE A 87 7.82 1.65 -4.78
C ILE A 87 7.50 2.48 -3.53
N ARG A 88 7.63 3.81 -3.63
CA ARG A 88 7.31 4.71 -2.51
C ARG A 88 5.86 4.56 -2.04
N HIS A 89 4.91 4.52 -2.97
CA HIS A 89 3.49 4.39 -2.65
C HIS A 89 3.21 3.05 -1.96
N TYR A 90 3.83 1.98 -2.43
CA TYR A 90 3.74 0.65 -1.79
C TYR A 90 4.19 0.68 -0.32
N TYR A 91 5.35 1.29 -0.01
CA TYR A 91 5.82 1.40 1.38
C TYR A 91 4.89 2.22 2.28
N ILE A 92 4.30 3.30 1.77
CA ILE A 92 3.35 4.12 2.55
C ILE A 92 2.11 3.30 2.91
N LEU A 93 1.60 2.52 1.95
CA LEU A 93 0.44 1.65 2.17
C LEU A 93 0.77 0.51 3.16
N GLU A 94 1.92 -0.14 3.00
CA GLU A 94 2.35 -1.23 3.88
C GLU A 94 2.44 -0.78 5.35
N ASN A 95 3.13 0.34 5.59
CA ASN A 95 3.25 0.93 6.92
C ASN A 95 1.89 1.37 7.49
N GLY A 96 0.94 1.77 6.63
CA GLY A 96 -0.41 2.14 7.05
C GLY A 96 -1.22 0.94 7.53
N VAL A 97 -1.08 -0.21 6.86
CA VAL A 97 -1.78 -1.44 7.23
C VAL A 97 -1.18 -2.10 8.47
N GLN A 98 0.14 -2.07 8.63
CA GLN A 98 0.78 -2.58 9.86
C GLN A 98 0.23 -1.90 11.11
N LYS A 99 0.08 -0.57 11.07
CA LYS A 99 -0.56 0.20 12.15
C LYS A 99 -2.01 -0.21 12.38
N LEU A 100 -2.77 -0.50 11.33
CA LEU A 100 -4.15 -0.97 11.47
C LEU A 100 -4.22 -2.33 12.19
N TYR A 101 -3.27 -3.22 11.96
CA TYR A 101 -3.20 -4.50 12.68
C TYR A 101 -2.84 -4.31 14.16
N GLU A 102 -1.90 -3.43 14.49
CA GLU A 102 -1.58 -3.10 15.89
C GLU A 102 -2.81 -2.58 16.66
N GLU A 103 -3.61 -1.73 16.02
CA GLU A 103 -4.87 -1.22 16.59
C GLU A 103 -5.93 -2.32 16.74
N TYR A 104 -6.00 -3.26 15.79
CA TYR A 104 -6.88 -4.42 15.87
C TYR A 104 -6.52 -5.32 17.06
N ASP A 105 -5.23 -5.60 17.24
CA ASP A 105 -4.75 -6.44 18.34
C ASP A 105 -4.97 -5.78 19.71
N ARG A 106 -4.92 -4.44 19.80
CA ARG A 106 -5.28 -3.72 21.04
C ARG A 106 -6.78 -3.79 21.36
N LEU A 107 -7.62 -3.85 20.33
CA LEU A 107 -9.08 -3.88 20.48
C LEU A 107 -9.62 -5.29 20.74
N ARG A 108 -8.83 -6.34 20.51
CA ARG A 108 -9.16 -7.73 20.79
C ARG A 108 -9.01 -8.05 22.27
#